data_AF-A0A1G7AEB5-F1
#
_entry.id   AF-A0A1G7AEB5-F1
#
_cell.length_a   1.000
_cell.length_b   1.000
_cell.length_c   1.000
_cell.angle_alpha   90.00
_cell.angle_beta   90.00
_cell.angle_gamma   90.00
#
_symmetry.space_group_name_H-M   'P 1'
#
loop_
_entity.id
_entity.type
_entity.pdbx_description
1 polymer ?
#
loop_
_entity_poly.entity_id
_entity_poly.type
_entity_poly.pdbx_seq_one_letter_code
_entity_poly.pdbx_strand_id
1 'polypeptide(L)'
;MPMPTRKLAGLAVSVLLALPLTAPIAANADPARGPETLTQARYGGADSLACLTEALYFEARGEGRSGQRAVAEVILNRVDSGAFPNSVCGVVYQRGQFSYKKGLRMANAAAAARARQIAADALAGAPRALTDGATYFHTTAVRPSWSKRFTRTTKIGAHIFYRNGRRVASN
;
A
#
# COMPACT_ATOMS: atom_id res chain seq x y z
N MET A 1 -81.27 38.17 -27.40
CA MET A 1 -81.42 37.58 -28.76
C MET A 1 -80.46 38.31 -29.68
N PRO A 2 -79.76 37.72 -30.66
CA PRO A 2 -79.27 36.34 -30.97
C PRO A 2 -77.75 36.20 -30.63
N MET A 3 -77.09 35.05 -30.44
CA MET A 3 -76.80 33.86 -31.29
C MET A 3 -76.04 34.18 -32.61
N PRO A 4 -75.22 33.27 -33.19
CA PRO A 4 -73.93 32.76 -32.69
C PRO A 4 -72.87 32.52 -33.82
N THR A 5 -71.73 31.93 -33.42
CA THR A 5 -70.80 31.07 -34.20
C THR A 5 -69.93 31.64 -35.33
N ARG A 6 -68.62 31.35 -35.27
CA ARG A 6 -68.00 30.24 -36.01
C ARG A 6 -66.57 29.91 -35.55
N LYS A 7 -66.25 28.63 -35.78
CA LYS A 7 -65.08 27.83 -35.38
C LYS A 7 -63.79 28.21 -36.13
N LEU A 8 -62.64 27.81 -35.58
CA LEU A 8 -61.63 26.88 -36.15
C LEU A 8 -60.34 27.02 -35.31
N ALA A 9 -59.96 25.99 -34.55
CA ALA A 9 -58.99 24.94 -34.91
C ALA A 9 -57.53 25.45 -34.97
N GLY A 10 -56.76 25.10 -33.94
CA GLY A 10 -55.30 25.20 -33.92
C GLY A 10 -54.75 24.08 -33.04
N LEU A 11 -54.13 23.08 -33.68
CA LEU A 11 -53.42 21.99 -33.02
C LEU A 11 -52.29 22.57 -32.16
N ALA A 12 -52.25 22.24 -30.88
CA ALA A 12 -51.05 22.37 -30.07
C ALA A 12 -50.42 20.98 -29.92
N VAL A 13 -49.29 20.80 -30.57
CA VAL A 13 -48.45 19.60 -30.53
C VAL A 13 -47.91 19.45 -29.11
N SER A 14 -48.36 18.42 -28.37
CA SER A 14 -47.77 18.02 -27.10
C SER A 14 -46.38 17.45 -27.33
N VAL A 15 -45.35 18.28 -27.23
CA VAL A 15 -43.97 17.80 -27.07
C VAL A 15 -43.82 17.35 -25.62
N LEU A 16 -43.92 16.05 -25.36
CA LEU A 16 -43.40 15.49 -24.12
C LEU A 16 -41.87 15.64 -24.15
N LEU A 17 -41.34 16.69 -23.53
CA LEU A 17 -39.94 16.69 -23.09
C LEU A 17 -39.82 15.65 -21.97
N ALA A 18 -39.45 14.42 -22.32
CA ALA A 18 -38.89 13.49 -21.35
C ALA A 18 -37.52 14.06 -20.94
N LEU A 19 -37.49 14.78 -19.81
CA LEU A 19 -36.23 15.12 -19.15
C LEU A 19 -35.50 13.81 -18.83
N PRO A 20 -34.25 13.61 -19.25
CA PRO A 20 -33.47 12.51 -18.72
C PRO A 20 -33.33 12.74 -17.22
N LEU A 21 -33.74 11.77 -16.41
CA LEU A 21 -33.38 11.70 -15.00
C LEU A 21 -31.86 11.49 -14.94
N THR A 22 -31.07 12.56 -15.05
CA THR A 22 -29.70 12.55 -14.56
C THR A 22 -29.80 12.50 -13.04
N ALA A 23 -29.84 11.27 -12.51
CA ALA A 23 -29.56 11.06 -11.10
C ALA A 23 -28.22 11.76 -10.80
N PRO A 24 -28.13 12.60 -9.76
CA PRO A 24 -26.83 13.07 -9.33
C PRO A 24 -26.08 11.80 -8.92
N ILE A 25 -24.92 11.57 -9.53
CA ILE A 25 -23.93 10.65 -9.00
C ILE A 25 -23.44 11.31 -7.71
N ALA A 26 -24.20 11.15 -6.64
CA ALA A 26 -23.75 11.47 -5.31
C ALA A 26 -22.66 10.43 -5.00
N ALA A 27 -21.42 10.77 -5.38
CA ALA A 27 -20.23 10.19 -4.79
C ALA A 27 -20.25 10.59 -3.31
N ASN A 28 -21.08 9.92 -2.53
CA ASN A 28 -21.07 10.00 -1.09
C ASN A 28 -19.76 9.34 -0.65
N ALA A 29 -18.71 10.16 -0.56
CA ALA A 29 -17.52 9.82 0.21
C ALA A 29 -17.98 9.72 1.66
N ASP A 30 -18.23 8.49 2.09
CA ASP A 30 -18.64 8.17 3.46
C ASP A 30 -17.55 8.69 4.44
N PRO A 31 -17.85 9.70 5.28
CA PRO A 31 -16.89 10.25 6.23
C PRO A 31 -16.51 9.27 7.34
N ALA A 32 -17.16 8.09 7.41
CA ALA A 32 -16.86 7.02 8.36
C ALA A 32 -15.71 6.10 7.93
N ARG A 33 -15.12 6.27 6.74
CA ARG A 33 -13.86 5.58 6.39
C ARG A 33 -12.71 6.20 7.18
N GLY A 34 -12.49 5.67 8.38
CA GLY A 34 -11.42 6.08 9.27
C GLY A 34 -10.02 5.96 8.63
N PRO A 35 -8.98 6.44 9.33
CA PRO A 35 -7.59 6.39 8.85
C PRO A 35 -7.15 4.99 8.42
N GLU A 36 -7.72 3.94 9.00
CA GLU A 36 -7.46 2.54 8.62
C GLU A 36 -7.90 2.21 7.18
N THR A 37 -9.05 2.71 6.73
CA THR A 37 -9.56 2.44 5.38
C THR A 37 -8.75 3.19 4.31
N LEU A 38 -8.30 4.41 4.64
CA LEU A 38 -7.42 5.20 3.79
C LEU A 38 -6.02 4.58 3.67
N THR A 39 -5.51 4.01 4.77
CA THR A 39 -4.19 3.36 4.76
C THR A 39 -4.22 2.00 4.05
N GLN A 40 -5.33 1.24 4.14
CA GLN A 40 -5.55 0.04 3.31
C GLN A 40 -5.66 0.35 1.81
N ALA A 41 -6.33 1.45 1.46
CA ALA A 41 -6.39 1.91 0.07
C ALA A 41 -5.00 2.33 -0.45
N ARG A 42 -4.19 3.01 0.38
CA ARG A 42 -2.84 3.47 0.04
C ARG A 42 -1.88 2.34 -0.32
N TYR A 43 -1.97 1.19 0.35
CA TYR A 43 -1.00 0.10 0.22
C TYR A 43 -1.44 -1.03 -0.73
N GLY A 44 -2.57 -0.85 -1.43
CA GLY A 44 -2.97 -1.69 -2.56
C GLY A 44 -3.91 -2.85 -2.24
N GLY A 45 -4.79 -2.70 -1.24
CA GLY A 45 -5.99 -3.54 -1.11
C GLY A 45 -5.95 -4.62 -0.01
N ALA A 46 -7.03 -5.42 0.05
CA ALA A 46 -7.37 -6.36 1.14
C ALA A 46 -6.26 -7.36 1.52
N ASP A 47 -5.39 -7.72 0.56
CA ASP A 47 -4.33 -8.70 0.75
C ASP A 47 -3.01 -8.12 1.30
N SER A 48 -2.92 -6.79 1.48
CA SER A 48 -1.70 -6.12 1.96
C SER A 48 -1.21 -6.71 3.29
N LEU A 49 -2.14 -7.02 4.19
CA LEU A 49 -1.82 -7.66 5.46
C LEU A 49 -1.21 -9.04 5.27
N ALA A 50 -1.75 -9.86 4.38
CA ALA A 50 -1.24 -11.20 4.10
C ALA A 50 0.17 -11.13 3.48
N CYS A 51 0.35 -10.31 2.44
CA CYS A 51 1.64 -10.13 1.77
C CYS A 51 2.73 -9.59 2.71
N LEU A 52 2.40 -8.59 3.52
CA LEU A 52 3.37 -8.04 4.49
C LEU A 52 3.69 -9.04 5.58
N THR A 53 2.69 -9.76 6.11
CA THR A 53 2.90 -10.83 7.10
C THR A 53 3.84 -11.90 6.56
N GLU A 54 3.61 -12.36 5.33
CA GLU A 54 4.45 -13.37 4.67
C GLU A 54 5.89 -12.90 4.56
N ALA A 55 6.12 -11.67 4.09
CA ALA A 55 7.45 -11.09 3.98
C ALA A 55 8.17 -10.97 5.32
N LEU A 56 7.49 -10.46 6.35
CA LEU A 56 8.09 -10.34 7.68
C LEU A 56 8.42 -11.68 8.30
N TYR A 57 7.57 -12.70 8.08
CA TYR A 57 7.83 -14.03 8.59
C TYR A 57 9.06 -14.64 7.92
N PHE A 58 9.14 -14.63 6.60
CA PHE A 58 10.22 -15.33 5.91
C PHE A 58 11.56 -14.57 5.94
N GLU A 59 11.55 -13.24 5.99
CA GLU A 59 12.79 -12.45 6.05
C GLU A 59 13.25 -12.17 7.47
N ALA A 60 12.35 -12.11 8.45
CA ALA A 60 12.66 -11.56 9.76
C ALA A 60 12.04 -12.28 10.96
N ARG A 61 11.51 -13.51 10.82
CA ARG A 61 10.97 -14.27 11.98
C ARG A 61 11.97 -14.48 13.13
N GLY A 62 13.26 -14.57 12.81
CA GLY A 62 14.35 -14.72 13.78
C GLY A 62 14.75 -13.42 14.47
N GLU A 63 14.27 -12.28 13.97
CA GLU A 63 14.56 -10.96 14.52
C GLU A 63 13.59 -10.59 15.65
N GLY A 64 14.02 -9.69 16.53
CA GLY A 64 13.13 -9.02 17.49
C GLY A 64 12.11 -8.10 16.81
N ARG A 65 11.17 -7.55 17.59
CA ARG A 65 10.11 -6.66 17.05
C ARG A 65 10.67 -5.47 16.26
N SER A 66 11.80 -4.90 16.68
CA SER A 66 12.46 -3.80 15.97
C SER A 66 12.96 -4.21 14.58
N GLY A 67 13.56 -5.40 14.44
CA GLY A 67 14.04 -5.90 13.15
C GLY A 67 12.89 -6.18 12.17
N GLN A 68 11.80 -6.79 12.65
CA GLN A 68 10.59 -6.98 11.82
C GLN A 68 9.95 -5.65 11.41
N ARG A 69 9.85 -4.68 12.34
CA ARG A 69 9.38 -3.33 12.01
C ARG A 69 10.27 -2.66 10.97
N ALA A 70 11.59 -2.79 11.07
CA ALA A 70 12.52 -2.22 10.10
C ALA A 70 12.36 -2.81 8.69
N VAL A 71 12.10 -4.12 8.57
CA VAL A 71 11.77 -4.72 7.26
C VAL A 71 10.42 -4.21 6.74
N ALA A 72 9.43 -4.04 7.61
CA ALA A 72 8.14 -3.45 7.23
C ALA A 72 8.31 -2.01 6.72
N GLU A 73 9.11 -1.19 7.41
CA GLU A 73 9.46 0.17 6.97
C GLU A 73 10.04 0.16 5.56
N VAL A 74 11.01 -0.72 5.27
CA VAL A 74 11.60 -0.81 3.92
C VAL A 74 10.54 -1.11 2.86
N ILE A 75 9.63 -2.06 3.13
CA ILE A 75 8.57 -2.43 2.17
C ILE A 75 7.64 -1.25 1.92
N LEU A 76 7.21 -0.54 2.96
CA LEU A 76 6.33 0.63 2.81
C LEU A 76 7.06 1.81 2.17
N ASN A 77 8.35 2.01 2.46
CA ASN A 77 9.18 3.03 1.81
C ASN A 77 9.32 2.75 0.30
N ARG A 78 9.42 1.48 -0.10
CA ARG A 78 9.42 1.10 -1.51
C ARG A 78 8.12 1.49 -2.19
N VAL A 79 6.98 1.12 -1.60
CA VAL A 79 5.65 1.51 -2.11
C VAL A 79 5.54 3.03 -2.29
N ASP A 80 6.00 3.80 -1.29
CA ASP A 80 5.88 5.26 -1.30
C ASP A 80 6.87 5.97 -2.24
N SER A 81 7.96 5.33 -2.66
CA SER A 81 9.05 5.99 -3.38
C SER A 81 8.83 6.16 -4.89
N GLY A 82 7.83 5.49 -5.47
CA GLY A 82 7.59 5.49 -6.93
C GLY A 82 8.63 4.75 -7.77
N ALA A 83 9.75 4.32 -7.19
CA ALA A 83 10.81 3.54 -7.87
C ALA A 83 10.56 2.01 -7.81
N PHE A 84 9.53 1.59 -7.09
CA PHE A 84 9.12 0.20 -6.91
C PHE A 84 7.63 0.07 -7.21
N PRO A 85 7.08 -1.16 -7.29
CA PRO A 85 5.63 -1.33 -7.39
C PRO A 85 4.88 -0.56 -6.29
N ASN A 86 3.73 0.00 -6.67
CA ASN A 86 2.90 0.87 -5.84
C ASN A 86 1.93 0.13 -4.91
N SER A 87 2.19 -1.15 -4.62
CA SER A 87 1.40 -1.96 -3.69
C SER A 87 2.30 -2.87 -2.87
N VAL A 88 1.87 -3.22 -1.67
CA VAL A 88 2.63 -4.12 -0.78
C VAL A 88 2.86 -5.46 -1.44
N CYS A 89 1.82 -6.08 -2.00
CA CYS A 89 1.97 -7.36 -2.71
C CYS A 89 2.84 -7.22 -3.96
N GLY A 90 2.77 -6.09 -4.67
CA GLY A 90 3.65 -5.81 -5.80
C GLY A 90 5.12 -5.77 -5.39
N VAL A 91 5.45 -5.11 -4.28
CA VAL A 91 6.81 -5.09 -3.73
C VAL A 91 7.25 -6.47 -3.26
N VAL A 92 6.38 -7.19 -2.53
CA VAL A 92 6.67 -8.51 -1.95
C VAL A 92 6.90 -9.57 -3.02
N TYR A 93 6.15 -9.55 -4.12
CA TYR A 93 6.26 -10.55 -5.18
C TYR A 93 7.10 -10.09 -6.38
N GLN A 94 7.75 -8.93 -6.31
CA GLN A 94 8.70 -8.51 -7.32
C GLN A 94 9.87 -9.52 -7.38
N ARG A 95 10.17 -9.98 -8.59
CA ARG A 95 11.15 -11.06 -8.82
C ARG A 95 12.52 -10.71 -8.24
N GLY A 96 13.06 -11.61 -7.42
CA GLY A 96 14.40 -11.49 -6.84
C GLY A 96 14.51 -10.59 -5.61
N GLN A 97 13.40 -10.06 -5.08
CA GLN A 97 13.41 -9.18 -3.91
C GLN A 97 13.42 -9.93 -2.58
N PHE A 98 12.85 -11.12 -2.54
CA PHE A 98 12.66 -11.94 -1.35
C PHE A 98 13.17 -13.36 -1.59
N SER A 99 13.74 -13.96 -0.55
CA SER A 99 14.48 -15.23 -0.64
C SER A 99 13.60 -16.48 -0.74
N TYR A 100 12.29 -16.31 -0.56
CA TYR A 100 11.33 -17.38 -0.38
C TYR A 100 10.30 -17.42 -1.53
N LYS A 101 9.62 -18.56 -1.70
CA LYS A 101 8.55 -18.74 -2.71
C LYS A 101 7.21 -18.25 -2.15
N LYS A 102 6.41 -17.59 -2.99
CA LYS A 102 5.04 -17.20 -2.64
C LYS A 102 4.24 -18.39 -2.12
N GLY A 103 3.48 -18.20 -1.04
CA GLY A 103 2.55 -19.19 -0.50
C GLY A 103 3.21 -20.31 0.29
N LEU A 104 4.46 -20.14 0.72
CA LEU A 104 5.09 -21.09 1.64
C LEU A 104 4.38 -21.11 3.00
N ARG A 105 4.28 -22.30 3.59
CA ARG A 105 3.62 -22.49 4.89
C ARG A 105 4.43 -21.86 6.03
N MET A 106 3.79 -21.02 6.83
CA MET A 106 4.36 -20.49 8.07
C MET A 106 4.26 -21.53 9.20
N ALA A 107 5.32 -22.33 9.38
CA ALA A 107 5.33 -23.44 10.35
C ALA A 107 5.34 -23.02 11.84
N ASN A 108 5.82 -21.82 12.18
CA ASN A 108 5.91 -21.33 13.55
C ASN A 108 4.77 -20.34 13.83
N ALA A 109 3.74 -20.80 14.55
CA ALA A 109 2.55 -20.00 14.83
C ALA A 109 2.84 -18.73 15.64
N ALA A 110 3.72 -18.78 16.64
CA ALA A 110 4.05 -17.61 17.46
C ALA A 110 4.79 -16.53 16.65
N ALA A 111 5.72 -16.93 15.78
CA ALA A 111 6.40 -16.01 14.88
C ALA A 111 5.45 -15.44 13.81
N ALA A 112 4.53 -16.26 13.29
CA ALA A 112 3.51 -15.81 12.34
C ALA A 112 2.56 -14.79 12.97
N ALA A 113 2.13 -15.02 14.22
CA ALA A 113 1.29 -14.08 14.97
C ALA A 113 2.00 -12.74 15.20
N ARG A 114 3.28 -12.78 15.58
CA ARG A 114 4.10 -11.56 15.74
C ARG A 114 4.26 -10.80 14.43
N ALA A 115 4.58 -11.50 13.34
CA ALA A 115 4.72 -10.90 12.02
C ALA A 115 3.40 -10.25 11.57
N ARG A 116 2.27 -10.93 11.79
CA ARG A 116 0.93 -10.40 11.48
C ARG A 116 0.60 -9.15 12.28
N GLN A 117 0.90 -9.14 13.57
CA GLN A 117 0.66 -7.97 14.42
C GLN A 117 1.49 -6.77 13.94
N ILE A 118 2.78 -6.97 13.68
CA ILE A 118 3.66 -5.90 13.20
C ILE A 118 3.24 -5.41 11.81
N ALA A 119 2.80 -6.31 10.93
CA ALA A 119 2.26 -5.95 9.62
C ALA A 119 0.99 -5.10 9.76
N ALA A 120 0.07 -5.47 10.65
CA ALA A 120 -1.13 -4.70 10.93
C ALA A 120 -0.79 -3.30 11.46
N ASP A 121 0.09 -3.20 12.47
CA ASP A 121 0.55 -1.93 13.04
C ASP A 121 1.17 -1.02 11.95
N ALA A 122 2.03 -1.59 11.09
CA ALA A 122 2.68 -0.86 10.01
C ALA A 122 1.66 -0.35 8.97
N LEU A 123 0.68 -1.19 8.60
CA LEU A 123 -0.41 -0.82 7.69
C LEU A 123 -1.45 0.10 8.33
N ALA A 124 -1.45 0.27 9.66
CA ALA A 124 -2.26 1.27 10.36
C ALA A 124 -1.52 2.62 10.50
N GLY A 125 -0.31 2.74 9.95
CA GLY A 125 0.46 3.99 9.96
C GLY A 125 1.39 4.14 11.16
N ALA A 126 1.83 3.04 11.79
CA ALA A 126 2.84 3.11 12.84
C ALA A 126 4.10 3.89 12.39
N PRO A 127 4.77 4.63 13.30
CA PRO A 127 5.93 5.45 12.95
C PRO A 127 7.05 4.66 12.28
N ARG A 128 7.63 5.26 11.22
CA ARG A 128 8.71 4.71 10.41
C ARG A 128 10.02 5.49 10.61
N ALA A 129 10.69 5.23 11.73
CA ALA A 129 11.88 5.98 12.16
C ALA A 129 13.11 5.09 12.40
N LEU A 130 13.01 3.78 12.19
CA LEU A 130 14.09 2.84 12.50
C LEU A 130 15.18 2.83 11.43
N THR A 131 14.81 3.04 10.17
CA THR A 131 15.69 2.74 9.03
C THR A 131 16.29 3.96 8.33
N ASP A 132 15.91 5.18 8.73
CA ASP A 132 16.32 6.44 8.09
C ASP A 132 16.10 6.43 6.56
N GLY A 133 14.88 6.06 6.18
CA GLY A 133 14.42 6.05 4.78
C GLY A 133 15.01 4.92 3.93
N ALA A 134 15.46 3.81 4.53
CA ALA A 134 16.02 2.71 3.77
C ALA A 134 14.99 2.09 2.81
N THR A 135 15.47 1.69 1.64
CA THR A 135 14.71 0.94 0.62
C THR A 135 15.38 -0.39 0.26
N TYR A 136 16.52 -0.70 0.90
CA TYR A 136 17.25 -1.96 0.72
C TYR A 136 17.77 -2.46 2.06
N PHE A 137 17.90 -3.76 2.19
CA PHE A 137 18.58 -4.40 3.30
C PHE A 137 19.23 -5.71 2.85
N HIS A 138 20.12 -6.24 3.67
CA HIS A 138 20.62 -7.60 3.57
C HIS A 138 21.02 -8.10 4.95
N THR A 139 21.15 -9.42 5.09
CA THR A 139 21.66 -10.03 6.32
C THR A 139 23.17 -9.86 6.43
N THR A 140 23.69 -9.89 7.65
CA THR A 140 25.15 -9.89 7.90
C THR A 140 25.87 -11.13 7.37
N ALA A 141 25.13 -12.17 6.97
CA ALA A 141 25.68 -13.42 6.45
C ALA A 141 26.09 -13.35 4.97
N VAL A 142 25.70 -12.30 4.24
CA VAL A 142 25.98 -12.14 2.81
C VAL A 142 26.59 -10.76 2.52
N ARG A 143 27.20 -10.59 1.34
CA ARG A 143 27.85 -9.33 0.97
C ARG A 143 27.58 -8.95 -0.50
N PRO A 144 26.38 -8.44 -0.82
CA PRO A 144 26.01 -8.15 -2.19
C PRO A 144 26.79 -6.95 -2.74
N SER A 145 27.13 -6.99 -4.03
CA SER A 145 27.97 -5.96 -4.67
C SER A 145 27.36 -4.54 -4.61
N TRP A 146 26.03 -4.43 -4.67
CA TRP A 146 25.32 -3.15 -4.57
C TRP A 146 25.52 -2.45 -3.21
N SER A 147 25.76 -3.20 -2.13
CA SER A 147 25.96 -2.61 -0.78
C SER A 147 27.18 -1.69 -0.70
N LYS A 148 28.13 -1.85 -1.63
CA LYS A 148 29.30 -0.97 -1.77
C LYS A 148 28.96 0.38 -2.40
N ARG A 149 27.85 0.48 -3.12
CA ARG A 149 27.45 1.69 -3.84
C ARG A 149 26.42 2.51 -3.08
N PHE A 150 25.66 1.89 -2.18
CA PHE A 150 24.58 2.53 -1.44
C PHE A 150 25.06 3.05 -0.08
N THR A 151 24.38 4.09 0.40
CA THR A 151 24.59 4.63 1.75
C THR A 151 23.96 3.69 2.77
N ARG A 152 24.79 3.12 3.65
CA ARG A 152 24.34 2.36 4.82
C ARG A 152 23.70 3.32 5.81
N THR A 153 22.47 3.05 6.22
CA THR A 153 21.72 3.90 7.16
C THR A 153 21.88 3.40 8.59
N THR A 154 21.61 2.11 8.82
CA THR A 154 21.69 1.51 10.16
C THR A 154 21.92 0.00 10.10
N LYS A 155 22.13 -0.61 11.27
CA LYS A 155 22.07 -2.07 11.48
C LYS A 155 21.12 -2.35 12.64
N ILE A 156 20.14 -3.21 12.42
CA ILE A 156 19.19 -3.67 13.44
C ILE A 156 19.17 -5.19 13.39
N GLY A 157 19.51 -5.82 14.52
CA GLY A 157 19.69 -7.27 14.61
C GLY A 157 20.67 -7.79 13.55
N ALA A 158 20.24 -8.78 12.77
CA ALA A 158 21.07 -9.38 11.71
C ALA A 158 21.00 -8.63 10.37
N HIS A 159 20.25 -7.53 10.29
CA HIS A 159 20.03 -6.78 9.05
C HIS A 159 20.81 -5.46 9.01
N ILE A 160 21.38 -5.16 7.83
CA ILE A 160 21.99 -3.87 7.51
C ILE A 160 21.14 -3.18 6.44
N PHE A 161 20.75 -1.94 6.70
CA PHE A 161 19.80 -1.15 5.91
C PHE A 161 20.50 -0.07 5.09
N TYR A 162 19.94 0.26 3.93
CA TYR A 162 20.54 1.16 2.95
C TYR A 162 19.49 2.02 2.23
N ARG A 163 19.88 3.24 1.86
CA ARG A 163 19.15 4.11 0.94
C ARG A 163 19.90 4.28 -0.38
N ASN A 164 19.15 4.53 -1.46
CA ASN A 164 19.75 4.87 -2.74
C ASN A 164 20.38 6.27 -2.64
N GLY A 165 21.69 6.30 -2.76
CA GLY A 165 22.53 7.48 -2.64
C GLY A 165 23.97 7.01 -2.75
N ARG A 166 24.77 7.59 -3.64
CA ARG A 166 26.21 7.38 -3.62
C ARG A 166 26.69 7.78 -2.23
N ARG A 167 27.58 7.00 -1.62
CA ARG A 167 28.31 7.47 -0.44
C ARG A 167 28.97 8.79 -0.82
N VAL A 168 28.45 9.90 -0.32
CA VAL A 168 29.19 11.14 -0.28
C VAL A 168 30.39 10.84 0.61
N ALA A 169 31.58 10.90 0.04
CA ALA A 169 32.81 10.69 0.79
C ALA A 169 32.80 11.69 1.96
N SER A 170 32.76 11.17 3.18
CA SER A 170 33.14 11.94 4.36
C SER A 170 34.65 12.13 4.24
N ASN A 171 35.06 13.33 3.84
CA ASN A 171 36.45 13.78 3.87
C ASN A 171 36.79 14.28 5.27
#